data_AF-W2CXF0-F1
#
_entry.id   AF-W2CXF0-F1
#
_cell.length_a   1.000
_cell.length_b   1.000
_cell.length_c   1.000
_cell.angle_alpha   90.00
_cell.angle_beta   90.00
_cell.angle_gamma   90.00
#
_symmetry.space_group_name_H-M   'P 1'
#
loop_
_entity.id
_entity.type
_entity.pdbx_description
1 polymer ?
#
loop_
_entity_poly.entity_id
_entity_poly.type
_entity_poly.pdbx_seq_one_letter_code
_entity_poly.pdbx_strand_id
1 'polypeptide(L)'
;MPISYLLGELIDNISQHSGSRCGYLFCQRVRRELYIVIADRGRTIYGNYIYAKRYEDIVGVDEAAALRIANEGYSTKNLPTAENRGYGLSRSRKMIVKGLGGAYFMLSGTAFYRQEAKGVYVMNVPEVYRWNGTIILLRLPLETPKGFEFYDYVE
;
A
#
# COMPACT_ATOMS: atom_id res chain seq x y z
N MET A 1 -7.19 -0.28 -18.16
CA MET A 1 -7.92 0.41 -17.08
C MET A 1 -6.95 0.70 -15.93
N PRO A 2 -6.68 1.96 -15.59
CA PRO A 2 -5.69 2.35 -14.57
C PRO A 2 -5.91 1.71 -13.20
N ILE A 3 -7.17 1.66 -12.78
CA ILE A 3 -7.58 1.16 -11.46
C ILE A 3 -7.46 -0.36 -11.39
N SER A 4 -7.71 -1.10 -12.47
CA SER A 4 -7.58 -2.57 -12.46
C SER A 4 -6.14 -3.03 -12.29
N TYR A 5 -5.16 -2.25 -12.79
CA TYR A 5 -3.74 -2.52 -12.58
C TYR A 5 -3.36 -2.37 -11.10
N LEU A 6 -3.71 -1.22 -10.51
CA LEU A 6 -3.54 -0.95 -9.07
C LEU A 6 -4.19 -2.06 -8.22
N LEU A 7 -5.46 -2.39 -8.48
CA LEU A 7 -6.17 -3.42 -7.73
C LEU A 7 -5.50 -4.78 -7.90
N GLY A 8 -5.03 -5.11 -9.12
CA GLY A 8 -4.24 -6.31 -9.38
C GLY A 8 -2.97 -6.36 -8.54
N GLU A 9 -2.18 -5.28 -8.50
CA GLU A 9 -0.95 -5.23 -7.69
C GLU A 9 -1.24 -5.40 -6.19
N LEU A 10 -2.29 -4.76 -5.68
CA LEU A 10 -2.66 -4.85 -4.28
C LEU A 10 -3.18 -6.25 -3.91
N ILE A 11 -4.01 -6.85 -4.78
CA ILE A 11 -4.52 -8.21 -4.61
C ILE A 11 -3.38 -9.23 -4.71
N ASP A 12 -2.43 -9.05 -5.63
CA ASP A 12 -1.24 -9.89 -5.76
C ASP A 12 -0.38 -9.81 -4.50
N ASN A 13 -0.19 -8.61 -3.94
CA ASN A 13 0.57 -8.44 -2.71
C ASN A 13 -0.06 -9.20 -1.54
N ILE A 14 -1.38 -9.10 -1.39
CA ILE A 14 -2.10 -9.87 -0.37
C ILE A 14 -2.02 -11.37 -0.66
N SER A 15 -2.24 -11.80 -1.89
CA SER A 15 -2.29 -13.22 -2.25
C SER A 15 -0.92 -13.92 -2.12
N GLN A 16 0.17 -13.22 -2.45
CA GLN A 16 1.51 -13.81 -2.50
C GLN A 16 2.30 -13.66 -1.20
N HIS A 17 2.08 -12.58 -0.43
CA HIS A 17 2.97 -12.22 0.69
C HIS A 17 2.30 -12.22 2.06
N SER A 18 0.97 -12.23 2.13
CA SER A 18 0.32 -12.31 3.44
C SER A 18 0.53 -13.69 4.06
N GLY A 19 0.58 -14.76 3.27
CA GLY A 19 0.45 -16.13 3.82
C GLY A 19 -0.90 -16.37 4.52
N SER A 20 -1.87 -15.48 4.30
CA SER A 20 -3.24 -15.59 4.79
C SER A 20 -4.01 -16.59 3.95
N ARG A 21 -4.95 -17.32 4.58
CA ARG A 21 -5.87 -18.24 3.88
C ARG A 21 -6.87 -17.49 2.99
N CYS A 22 -7.20 -16.25 3.34
CA CYS A 22 -8.17 -15.43 2.62
C CYS A 22 -7.79 -13.94 2.68
N GLY A 23 -8.16 -13.21 1.63
CA GLY A 23 -8.17 -11.75 1.61
C GLY A 23 -9.60 -11.20 1.72
N TYR A 24 -9.71 -9.92 2.06
CA TYR A 24 -10.94 -9.18 2.15
C TYR A 24 -10.91 -8.06 1.12
N LEU A 25 -12.02 -7.89 0.39
CA LEU A 25 -12.23 -6.76 -0.51
C LEU A 25 -13.59 -6.16 -0.18
N PHE A 26 -13.61 -4.86 0.10
CA PHE A 26 -14.82 -4.09 0.34
C PHE A 26 -14.77 -2.81 -0.49
N CYS A 27 -15.90 -2.43 -1.06
CA CYS A 27 -16.01 -1.24 -1.87
C CYS A 27 -17.32 -0.52 -1.56
N GLN A 28 -17.25 0.78 -1.31
CA GLN A 28 -18.42 1.60 -1.00
C GLN A 28 -18.33 2.97 -1.64
N ARG A 29 -19.44 3.39 -2.25
CA ARG A 29 -19.61 4.78 -2.67
C ARG A 29 -20.13 5.62 -1.50
N VAL A 30 -19.47 6.74 -1.21
CA VAL A 30 -19.92 7.73 -0.24
C VAL A 30 -19.92 9.10 -0.92
N ARG A 31 -21.11 9.64 -1.20
CA ARG A 31 -21.29 10.89 -1.96
C ARG A 31 -20.59 10.82 -3.34
N ARG A 32 -19.57 11.66 -3.56
CA ARG A 32 -18.78 11.76 -4.79
C ARG A 32 -17.44 11.03 -4.72
N GLU A 33 -17.28 10.16 -3.73
CA GLU A 33 -16.05 9.38 -3.50
C GLU A 33 -16.36 7.88 -3.52
N LEU A 34 -15.38 7.11 -3.96
CA LEU A 34 -15.32 5.66 -3.90
C LEU A 34 -14.26 5.26 -2.88
N TYR A 35 -14.66 4.45 -1.91
CA TYR A 35 -13.77 3.87 -0.91
C TYR A 35 -13.55 2.40 -1.27
N ILE A 36 -12.29 2.00 -1.40
CA ILE A 36 -11.91 0.61 -1.65
C ILE A 36 -10.99 0.18 -0.50
N VAL A 37 -11.39 -0.88 0.21
CA VAL A 37 -10.61 -1.51 1.26
C VAL A 37 -10.18 -2.89 0.80
N ILE A 38 -8.88 -3.16 0.88
CA ILE A 38 -8.31 -4.47 0.62
C ILE A 38 -7.51 -4.87 1.86
N ALA A 39 -7.76 -6.03 2.42
CA ALA A 39 -7.12 -6.44 3.66
C ALA A 39 -6.79 -7.93 3.70
N ASP A 40 -5.87 -8.30 4.58
CA ASP A 40 -5.50 -9.66 4.91
C ASP A 40 -5.26 -9.82 6.42
N ARG A 41 -5.12 -11.06 6.88
CA ARG A 41 -4.76 -11.38 8.28
C ARG A 41 -3.48 -12.20 8.38
N GLY A 42 -2.53 -11.89 7.50
CA GLY A 42 -1.28 -12.61 7.34
C GLY A 42 -0.09 -11.95 8.04
N ARG A 43 1.10 -12.20 7.48
CA ARG A 43 2.33 -11.52 7.90
C ARG A 43 2.21 -10.03 7.60
N THR A 44 2.58 -9.22 8.59
CA THR A 44 2.66 -7.77 8.44
C THR A 44 3.77 -7.39 7.43
N ILE A 45 3.78 -6.14 6.97
CA ILE A 45 4.88 -5.63 6.13
C ILE A 45 6.22 -5.75 6.87
N TYR A 46 6.27 -5.36 8.15
CA TYR A 46 7.42 -5.59 9.02
C TYR A 46 7.82 -7.07 9.08
N GLY A 47 6.86 -7.95 9.38
CA GLY A 47 7.09 -9.39 9.48
C GLY A 47 7.62 -9.99 8.18
N ASN A 48 7.24 -9.44 7.02
CA ASN A 48 7.78 -9.85 5.73
C ASN A 48 9.25 -9.48 5.54
N TYR A 49 9.71 -8.29 6.01
CA TYR A 49 11.13 -7.94 5.96
C TYR A 49 11.98 -8.84 6.83
N ILE A 50 11.54 -9.10 8.07
CA ILE A 50 12.24 -9.98 9.01
C ILE A 50 12.27 -11.42 8.48
N TYR A 51 11.14 -11.94 7.99
CA TYR A 51 11.07 -13.28 7.41
C TYR A 51 12.02 -13.44 6.20
N ALA A 52 12.11 -12.41 5.36
CA ALA A 52 12.97 -12.43 4.18
C ALA A 52 14.44 -12.11 4.50
N LYS A 53 14.77 -11.70 5.73
CA LYS A 53 16.09 -11.20 6.14
C LYS A 53 16.60 -10.07 5.24
N ARG A 54 15.74 -9.07 4.97
CA ARG A 54 16.06 -7.94 4.09
C ARG A 54 15.79 -6.61 4.78
N TYR A 55 16.71 -5.67 4.63
CA TYR A 55 16.63 -4.31 5.17
C TYR A 55 16.44 -4.27 6.70
N GLU A 56 16.91 -5.31 7.41
CA GLU A 56 16.79 -5.42 8.87
C GLU A 56 17.55 -4.29 9.59
N ASP A 57 18.65 -3.83 8.99
CA ASP A 57 19.46 -2.68 9.42
C ASP A 57 18.71 -1.34 9.30
N ILE A 58 17.81 -1.22 8.32
CA ILE A 58 17.02 -0.01 8.08
C ILE A 58 15.74 -0.02 8.93
N VAL A 59 15.07 -1.17 8.99
CA VAL A 59 13.78 -1.32 9.67
C VAL A 59 13.95 -1.48 11.19
N GLY A 60 14.97 -2.22 11.61
CA GLY A 60 15.20 -2.54 13.02
C GLY A 60 13.98 -3.16 13.69
N VAL A 61 13.49 -2.52 14.75
CA VAL A 61 12.29 -2.92 15.51
C VAL A 61 11.10 -1.97 15.27
N ASP A 62 11.23 -1.02 14.33
CA ASP A 62 10.22 0.00 14.07
C ASP A 62 9.32 -0.40 12.88
N GLU A 63 8.08 -0.81 13.17
CA GLU A 63 7.12 -1.16 12.12
C GLU A 63 6.75 0.05 11.23
N ALA A 64 6.84 1.28 11.75
CA ALA A 64 6.66 2.48 10.94
C ALA A 64 7.82 2.70 9.96
N ALA A 65 9.05 2.33 10.33
CA ALA A 65 10.17 2.32 9.40
C ALA A 65 9.94 1.30 8.27
N ALA A 66 9.42 0.10 8.58
CA ALA A 66 9.03 -0.88 7.57
C ALA A 66 8.01 -0.32 6.58
N LEU A 67 6.96 0.34 7.08
CA LEU A 67 5.96 0.96 6.22
C LEU A 67 6.53 2.08 5.36
N ARG A 68 7.44 2.90 5.90
CA ARG A 68 8.08 3.99 5.17
C ARG A 68 8.83 3.46 3.95
N ILE A 69 9.75 2.51 4.15
CA ILE A 69 10.57 1.99 3.06
C ILE A 69 9.76 1.16 2.05
N ALA A 70 8.74 0.42 2.50
CA ALA A 70 7.84 -0.31 1.60
C ALA A 70 7.11 0.64 0.64
N ASN A 71 6.68 1.80 1.17
CA ASN A 71 6.01 2.84 0.42
C ASN A 71 6.99 3.70 -0.42
N GLU A 72 8.29 3.62 -0.18
CA GLU A 72 9.34 4.24 -1.02
C GLU A 72 9.78 3.33 -2.19
N GLY A 73 9.44 2.04 -2.14
CA GLY A 73 9.67 1.08 -3.22
C GLY A 73 10.62 -0.06 -2.87
N TYR A 74 11.09 -0.14 -1.61
CA TYR A 74 11.96 -1.22 -1.16
C TYR A 74 11.17 -2.52 -1.01
N SER A 75 11.26 -3.44 -1.98
CA SER A 75 10.50 -4.70 -1.98
C SER A 75 11.30 -5.87 -1.38
N THR A 76 10.60 -6.82 -0.74
CA THR A 76 11.17 -8.09 -0.25
C THR A 76 11.29 -9.19 -1.32
N LYS A 77 10.81 -8.96 -2.55
CA LYS A 77 10.88 -9.94 -3.66
C LYS A 77 12.33 -10.15 -4.11
N ASN A 78 12.86 -11.37 -3.98
CA ASN A 78 14.11 -11.79 -4.62
C ASN A 78 13.81 -12.19 -6.07
N LEU A 79 14.12 -11.31 -7.03
CA LEU A 79 14.16 -11.68 -8.45
C LEU A 79 15.44 -11.13 -9.08
N PRO A 80 16.10 -11.86 -10.00
CA PRO A 80 17.31 -11.38 -10.70
C PRO A 80 17.07 -10.12 -11.55
N THR A 81 15.81 -9.69 -11.69
CA THR A 81 15.35 -8.49 -12.41
C THR A 81 14.61 -7.50 -11.49
N ALA A 82 14.91 -7.53 -10.17
CA ALA A 82 14.18 -6.85 -9.10
C ALA A 82 14.06 -5.31 -9.21
N GLU A 83 14.76 -4.65 -10.14
CA GLU A 83 14.66 -3.19 -10.28
C GLU A 83 13.27 -2.72 -10.74
N ASN A 84 12.46 -3.53 -11.44
CA ASN A 84 11.25 -3.03 -12.12
C ASN A 84 9.90 -3.29 -11.44
N ARG A 85 9.82 -3.98 -10.28
CA ARG A 85 8.52 -4.29 -9.64
C ARG A 85 8.26 -3.63 -8.27
N GLY A 86 9.27 -3.05 -7.63
CA GLY A 86 9.09 -2.28 -6.38
C GLY A 86 8.35 -0.95 -6.58
N TYR A 87 8.30 -0.46 -7.82
CA TYR A 87 7.65 0.81 -8.18
C TYR A 87 6.14 0.74 -8.26
N GLY A 88 5.54 -0.45 -8.41
CA GLY A 88 4.11 -0.65 -8.60
C GLY A 88 3.28 0.11 -7.57
N LEU A 89 3.40 -0.30 -6.30
CA LEU A 89 2.71 0.35 -5.17
C LEU A 89 3.02 1.85 -5.06
N SER A 90 4.27 2.25 -5.22
CA SER A 90 4.71 3.65 -5.09
C SER A 90 4.12 4.55 -6.17
N ARG A 91 4.07 4.08 -7.42
CA ARG A 91 3.50 4.77 -8.59
C ARG A 91 1.99 4.78 -8.54
N SER A 92 1.39 3.62 -8.31
CA SER A 92 -0.03 3.42 -8.06
C SER A 92 -0.56 4.41 -7.02
N ARG A 93 0.13 4.56 -5.90
CA ARG A 93 -0.21 5.55 -4.87
C ARG A 93 -0.02 7.00 -5.34
N LYS A 94 1.05 7.32 -6.07
CA LYS A 94 1.26 8.66 -6.67
C LYS A 94 0.11 9.01 -7.63
N MET A 95 -0.33 8.07 -8.45
CA MET A 95 -1.49 8.22 -9.34
C MET A 95 -2.75 8.56 -8.55
N ILE A 96 -3.03 7.81 -7.48
CA ILE A 96 -4.20 8.04 -6.62
C ILE A 96 -4.16 9.44 -6.01
N VAL A 97 -3.06 9.82 -5.36
CA VAL A 97 -3.03 11.05 -4.57
C VAL A 97 -2.76 12.28 -5.44
N LYS A 98 -1.75 12.23 -6.32
CA LYS A 98 -1.33 13.38 -7.13
C LYS A 98 -2.10 13.49 -8.43
N GLY A 99 -2.40 12.36 -9.08
CA GLY A 99 -3.11 12.34 -10.35
C GLY A 99 -4.63 12.50 -10.17
N LEU A 100 -5.23 11.64 -9.34
CA LEU A 100 -6.68 11.59 -9.16
C LEU A 100 -7.17 12.50 -8.03
N GLY A 101 -6.31 13.02 -7.15
CA GLY A 101 -6.75 13.82 -5.98
C GLY A 101 -7.38 12.97 -4.85
N GLY A 102 -7.14 11.67 -4.88
CA GLY A 102 -7.59 10.72 -3.87
C GLY A 102 -6.75 10.72 -2.58
N ALA A 103 -6.96 9.68 -1.78
CA ALA A 103 -6.18 9.42 -0.57
C ALA A 103 -5.80 7.95 -0.47
N TYR A 104 -4.66 7.70 0.19
CA TYR A 104 -4.11 6.37 0.42
C TYR A 104 -3.84 6.17 1.91
N PHE A 105 -4.24 5.02 2.44
CA PHE A 105 -3.97 4.61 3.80
C PHE A 105 -3.56 3.15 3.83
N MET A 106 -2.54 2.82 4.61
CA MET A 106 -2.10 1.46 4.89
C MET A 106 -1.92 1.30 6.40
N LEU A 107 -2.48 0.24 6.98
CA LEU A 107 -2.23 -0.21 8.35
C LEU A 107 -1.63 -1.61 8.27
N SER A 108 -0.49 -1.83 8.92
CA SER A 108 0.09 -3.17 9.05
C SER A 108 0.80 -3.29 10.39
N GLY A 109 0.45 -4.32 11.16
CA GLY A 109 0.90 -4.43 12.53
C GLY A 109 0.38 -3.26 13.37
N THR A 110 1.32 -2.60 14.02
CA THR A 110 1.17 -1.43 14.88
C THR A 110 1.61 -0.15 14.19
N ALA A 111 1.70 -0.13 12.87
CA ALA A 111 2.04 1.08 12.13
C ALA A 111 1.01 1.43 11.07
N PHE A 112 0.84 2.73 10.80
CA PHE A 112 0.14 3.17 9.61
C PHE A 112 0.95 4.13 8.76
N TYR A 113 0.64 4.12 7.48
CA TYR A 113 1.08 5.06 6.47
C TYR A 113 -0.15 5.73 5.86
N ARG A 114 -0.22 7.05 5.85
CA ARG A 114 -1.29 7.83 5.22
C ARG A 114 -0.67 8.83 4.27
N GLN A 115 -1.20 8.90 3.05
CA GLN A 115 -0.85 9.95 2.10
C GLN A 115 -2.11 10.60 1.55
N GLU A 116 -2.11 11.93 1.62
CA GLU A 116 -3.12 12.81 1.04
C GLU A 116 -2.43 14.00 0.36
N ALA A 117 -3.20 14.91 -0.25
CA ALA A 117 -2.67 16.11 -0.90
C ALA A 117 -1.78 16.96 0.03
N LYS A 118 -2.04 16.96 1.33
CA LYS A 118 -1.28 17.73 2.33
C LYS A 118 0.08 17.14 2.67
N GLY A 119 0.32 15.87 2.37
CA GLY A 119 1.58 15.19 2.69
C GLY A 119 1.44 13.73 3.09
N VAL A 120 2.52 13.20 3.65
CA VAL A 120 2.69 11.82 4.10
C VAL A 120 2.81 11.81 5.61
N TYR A 121 2.10 10.89 6.26
CA TYR A 121 2.17 10.64 7.70
C TYR A 121 2.46 9.17 7.92
N VAL A 122 3.51 8.87 8.69
CA VAL A 122 3.87 7.49 9.05
C VAL A 122 4.14 7.45 10.55
N MET A 123 3.45 6.58 11.27
CA MET A 123 3.61 6.47 12.71
C MET A 123 3.21 5.11 13.25
N ASN A 124 3.78 4.77 14.40
CA ASN A 124 3.30 3.66 15.21
C ASN A 124 2.05 4.05 15.99
N VAL A 125 1.20 3.08 16.24
CA VAL A 125 0.02 3.13 17.09
C VAL A 125 0.19 2.19 18.28
N PRO A 126 -0.54 2.39 19.38
CA PRO A 126 -0.48 1.49 20.52
C PRO A 126 -0.76 0.03 20.16
N GLU A 127 -0.07 -0.88 20.85
CA GLU A 127 -0.16 -2.35 20.72
C GLU A 127 -1.59 -2.90 20.67
N VAL A 128 -2.48 -2.32 21.49
CA VAL A 128 -3.90 -2.71 21.58
C VAL A 128 -4.66 -2.52 20.25
N TYR A 129 -4.14 -1.71 19.34
CA TYR A 129 -4.70 -1.48 18.01
C TYR A 129 -3.98 -2.27 16.91
N ARG A 130 -3.13 -3.26 17.24
CA ARG A 130 -2.43 -4.05 16.24
C ARG A 130 -3.40 -4.74 15.29
N TRP A 131 -3.11 -4.63 13.99
CA TRP A 131 -3.65 -5.50 12.96
C TRP A 131 -2.61 -6.53 12.51
N ASN A 132 -2.83 -7.80 12.81
CA ASN A 132 -1.98 -8.91 12.35
C ASN A 132 -2.26 -9.21 10.87
N GLY A 133 -1.69 -8.39 9.98
CA GLY A 133 -1.85 -8.46 8.53
C GLY A 133 -1.61 -7.09 7.90
N THR A 134 -2.23 -6.84 6.75
CA THR A 134 -2.24 -5.51 6.11
C THR A 134 -3.67 -5.10 5.78
N ILE A 135 -3.99 -3.82 5.98
CA ILE A 135 -5.19 -3.15 5.47
C ILE A 135 -4.72 -2.02 4.56
N ILE A 136 -5.25 -1.95 3.36
CA ILE A 136 -5.07 -0.83 2.43
C ILE A 136 -6.44 -0.23 2.18
N LEU A 137 -6.55 1.07 2.42
CA LEU A 137 -7.74 1.87 2.14
C LEU A 137 -7.39 2.92 1.08
N LEU A 138 -8.18 2.93 0.02
CA LEU A 138 -8.13 3.90 -1.06
C LEU A 138 -9.38 4.76 -1.02
N ARG A 139 -9.21 6.07 -1.18
CA ARG A 139 -10.30 7.00 -1.49
C ARG A 139 -10.06 7.57 -2.88
N LEU A 140 -11.03 7.44 -3.77
CA LEU A 140 -10.97 7.93 -5.15
C LEU A 140 -12.16 8.84 -5.41
N PRO A 141 -11.99 10.00 -6.06
CA PRO A 141 -13.13 10.74 -6.56
C PRO A 141 -13.80 9.97 -7.69
N LEU A 142 -15.12 10.15 -7.84
CA LEU A 142 -15.89 9.54 -8.93
C LEU A 142 -15.71 10.25 -10.27
N GLU A 143 -15.14 11.46 -10.25
CA GLU A 143 -14.82 12.22 -11.44
C GLU A 143 -13.30 12.40 -11.54
N THR A 144 -12.76 12.07 -12.71
CA THR A 144 -11.36 12.25 -13.01
C THR A 144 -11.04 13.75 -13.13
N PRO A 145 -9.97 14.25 -12.48
CA PRO A 145 -9.53 15.63 -12.66
C PRO A 145 -9.22 15.97 -14.12
N LYS A 146 -9.50 17.21 -14.53
CA LYS A 146 -9.12 17.69 -15.87
C LYS A 146 -7.60 17.63 -16.03
N GLY A 147 -7.13 17.08 -17.16
CA GLY A 147 -5.70 16.95 -17.45
C GLY A 147 -5.00 15.80 -16.73
N PHE A 148 -5.74 14.87 -16.11
CA PHE A 148 -5.16 13.63 -15.63
C PHE A 148 -4.74 12.75 -16.82
N GLU A 149 -3.44 12.47 -16.91
CA GLU A 149 -2.87 11.54 -17.87
C GLU A 149 -2.38 10.28 -17.15
N PHE A 150 -2.92 9.12 -17.53
CA PHE A 150 -2.56 7.86 -16.88
C PHE A 150 -1.10 7.47 -17.13
N TYR A 151 -0.61 7.74 -18.34
CA TYR A 151 0.73 7.32 -18.78
C TYR A 151 1.85 7.90 -17.92
N ASP A 152 1.63 9.06 -17.30
CA ASP A 152 2.54 9.68 -16.33
C ASP A 152 2.83 8.80 -15.09
N TYR A 153 2.08 7.72 -14.89
CA TYR A 153 2.13 6.88 -13.69
C TYR A 153 2.38 5.40 -13.95
N VAL A 154 2.52 4.95 -15.21
CA VAL A 154 2.74 3.52 -15.53
C VAL A 154 4.11 3.19 -16.12
N GLU A 155 4.88 4.16 -16.56
CA GLU A 155 6.24 3.96 -17.11
C GLU A 155 7.36 4.01 -16.07
#